data_AF-A0A1H3EQA0-F1
#
_entry.id   AF-A0A1H3EQA0-F1
#
_cell.length_a   1.000
_cell.length_b   1.000
_cell.length_c   1.000
_cell.angle_alpha   90.00
_cell.angle_beta   90.00
_cell.angle_gamma   90.00
#
_symmetry.space_group_name_H-M   'P 1'
#
loop_
_entity.id
_entity.type
_entity.pdbx_description
1 polymer ?
#
loop_
_entity_poly.entity_id
_entity_poly.type
_entity_poly.pdbx_seq_one_letter_code
_entity_poly.pdbx_strand_id
1 'polypeptide(L)'
;MFILPNVPTTYHDGITFYQIAEATPYYVSPCGAVYSSLKDRCLTLADNGIGYLQVFLKLNNGSKKWRKIHRLVAGRFIPNPENKPDVNHRDGNKESNGVNNLEWVTKSENTRHAYATGLMKAKRGPEHHLYGKSASAETKAKMSAQKMGENHPKFKGWYVTPAGTFASAPAAAQVMGTHAKQIIRWCKSGKKRAEGYDFIPATSEGQALAIAA
;
A
#
# COMPACT_ATOMS: atom_id res chain seq x y z
N MET A 1 7.28 -26.47 -14.78
CA MET A 1 6.28 -27.00 -15.74
C MET A 1 4.95 -26.38 -15.36
N PHE A 2 4.42 -25.46 -16.16
CA PHE A 2 3.16 -24.78 -15.88
C PHE A 2 2.02 -25.77 -16.13
N ILE A 3 1.43 -26.33 -15.07
CA ILE A 3 0.22 -27.15 -15.22
C ILE A 3 -0.94 -26.17 -15.44
N LEU A 4 -1.16 -25.80 -16.70
CA LEU A 4 -2.37 -25.12 -17.08
C LEU A 4 -3.51 -26.14 -17.03
N PRO A 5 -4.68 -25.82 -16.45
CA PRO A 5 -5.86 -26.68 -16.54
C PRO A 5 -6.16 -26.98 -18.02
N ASN A 6 -6.94 -28.04 -18.30
CA ASN A 6 -7.43 -28.41 -19.64
C ASN A 6 -8.20 -27.24 -20.29
N VAL A 7 -7.48 -26.27 -20.83
CA VAL A 7 -8.00 -25.10 -21.52
C VAL A 7 -7.84 -25.38 -23.01
N PRO A 8 -8.87 -25.11 -23.83
CA PRO A 8 -8.74 -25.26 -25.27
C PRO A 8 -7.55 -24.46 -25.80
N THR A 9 -6.74 -25.13 -26.62
CA THR A 9 -5.57 -24.53 -27.27
C THR A 9 -5.72 -24.59 -28.78
N THR A 10 -5.03 -23.69 -29.46
CA THR A 10 -4.85 -23.74 -30.91
C THR A 10 -3.40 -23.44 -31.26
N TYR A 11 -2.97 -23.85 -32.44
CA TYR A 11 -1.61 -23.66 -32.93
C TYR A 11 -1.66 -22.85 -34.23
N HIS A 12 -0.91 -21.75 -34.27
CA HIS A 12 -0.85 -20.86 -35.41
C HIS A 12 0.56 -20.25 -35.49
N ASP A 13 1.16 -20.24 -36.68
CA ASP A 13 2.50 -19.67 -36.95
C ASP A 13 3.59 -20.08 -35.95
N GLY A 14 3.65 -21.35 -35.54
CA GLY A 14 4.69 -21.82 -34.63
C GLY A 14 4.39 -21.63 -33.14
N ILE A 15 3.24 -21.03 -32.80
CA ILE A 15 2.92 -20.60 -31.43
C ILE A 15 1.64 -21.30 -30.95
N THR A 16 1.66 -21.78 -29.70
CA THR A 16 0.47 -22.26 -29.01
C THR A 16 -0.27 -21.09 -28.36
N PHE A 17 -1.57 -20.99 -28.65
CA PHE A 17 -2.47 -20.03 -28.04
C PHE A 17 -3.48 -20.73 -27.15
N TYR A 18 -3.88 -20.06 -26.07
CA TYR A 18 -4.76 -20.58 -25.03
C TYR A 18 -6.03 -19.76 -24.96
N GLN A 19 -7.19 -20.41 -24.94
CA GLN A 19 -8.48 -19.73 -25.04
C GLN A 19 -8.65 -18.69 -23.93
N ILE A 20 -9.24 -17.54 -24.26
CA ILE A 20 -9.64 -16.52 -23.29
C ILE A 20 -11.03 -16.90 -22.77
N ALA A 21 -11.15 -17.22 -21.48
CA ALA A 21 -12.38 -17.81 -20.93
C ALA A 21 -13.62 -16.91 -21.12
N GLU A 22 -13.45 -15.60 -20.99
CA GLU A 22 -14.52 -14.60 -21.17
C GLU A 22 -14.86 -14.28 -22.64
N ALA A 23 -14.08 -14.81 -23.58
CA ALA A 23 -14.19 -14.53 -25.01
C ALA A 23 -13.74 -15.75 -25.83
N THR A 24 -14.59 -16.78 -25.91
CA THR A 24 -14.27 -18.12 -26.44
C THR A 24 -13.69 -18.17 -27.86
N PRO A 25 -13.98 -17.24 -28.79
CA PRO A 25 -13.36 -17.27 -30.13
C PRO A 25 -11.94 -16.67 -30.18
N TYR A 26 -11.40 -16.24 -29.03
CA TYR A 26 -10.11 -15.57 -28.94
C TYR A 26 -9.18 -16.35 -28.02
N TYR A 27 -7.89 -16.31 -28.37
CA TYR A 27 -6.85 -17.05 -27.69
C TYR A 27 -5.65 -16.13 -27.46
N VAL A 28 -4.92 -16.33 -26.37
CA VAL A 28 -3.73 -15.55 -26.00
C VAL A 28 -2.52 -16.48 -25.89
N SER A 29 -1.36 -16.02 -26.38
CA SER A 29 -0.09 -16.72 -26.26
C SER A 29 0.72 -16.22 -25.06
N PRO A 30 1.72 -16.99 -24.57
CA PRO A 30 2.62 -16.55 -23.50
C PRO A 30 3.44 -15.28 -23.82
N CYS A 31 3.63 -14.94 -25.09
CA CYS A 31 4.34 -13.72 -25.53
C CYS A 31 3.42 -12.50 -25.73
N GLY A 32 2.09 -12.66 -25.57
CA GLY A 32 1.13 -11.56 -25.67
C GLY A 32 0.47 -11.39 -27.04
N ALA A 33 0.75 -12.24 -28.02
CA ALA A 33 -0.03 -12.28 -29.26
C ALA A 33 -1.45 -12.83 -29.00
N VAL A 34 -2.44 -12.30 -29.72
CA VAL A 34 -3.85 -12.68 -29.61
C VAL A 34 -4.36 -13.20 -30.94
N TYR A 35 -4.87 -14.42 -30.95
CA TYR A 35 -5.42 -15.10 -32.12
C TYR A 35 -6.94 -15.09 -32.10
N SER A 36 -7.58 -14.92 -33.26
CA SER A 36 -9.03 -15.00 -33.41
C SER A 36 -9.41 -16.14 -34.35
N SER A 37 -10.10 -17.16 -33.83
CA SER A 37 -10.60 -18.27 -34.66
C SER A 37 -11.74 -17.87 -35.59
N LEU A 38 -12.34 -16.68 -35.39
CA LEU A 38 -13.38 -16.13 -36.29
C LEU A 38 -12.79 -15.54 -37.57
N LYS A 39 -11.58 -14.97 -37.46
CA LYS A 39 -10.89 -14.29 -38.56
C LYS A 39 -9.71 -15.08 -39.09
N ASP A 40 -9.43 -16.23 -38.47
CA ASP A 40 -8.31 -17.12 -38.76
C ASP A 40 -6.96 -16.38 -38.82
N ARG A 41 -6.74 -15.47 -37.87
CA ARG A 41 -5.51 -14.67 -37.82
C ARG A 41 -5.22 -14.09 -36.44
N CYS A 42 -3.97 -13.70 -36.25
CA CYS A 42 -3.58 -12.81 -35.16
C CYS A 42 -4.23 -11.42 -35.31
N LEU A 43 -4.74 -10.91 -34.20
CA LEU A 43 -5.31 -9.59 -34.09
C LEU A 43 -4.22 -8.54 -33.89
N THR A 44 -4.37 -7.40 -34.54
CA THR A 44 -3.53 -6.22 -34.31
C THR A 44 -3.83 -5.64 -32.93
N LEU A 45 -2.78 -5.39 -32.16
CA LEU A 45 -2.85 -4.75 -30.85
C LEU A 45 -2.80 -3.23 -31.03
N ALA A 46 -3.50 -2.50 -30.16
CA ALA A 46 -3.48 -1.04 -30.15
C ALA A 46 -2.85 -0.52 -28.85
N ASP A 47 -2.09 0.57 -28.92
CA ASP A 47 -1.70 1.34 -27.73
C ASP A 47 -2.92 2.13 -27.22
N ASN A 48 -3.06 2.22 -25.91
CA ASN A 48 -4.07 3.03 -25.25
C ASN A 48 -3.67 4.51 -25.04
N GLY A 49 -2.54 4.94 -25.60
CA GLY A 49 -2.01 6.30 -25.50
C GLY A 49 -1.17 6.55 -24.24
N ILE A 50 -1.03 5.54 -23.37
CA ILE A 50 -0.16 5.59 -22.18
C ILE A 50 0.82 4.40 -22.14
N GLY A 51 1.02 3.74 -23.29
CA GLY A 51 2.00 2.68 -23.52
C GLY A 51 1.49 1.26 -23.28
N TYR A 52 0.23 1.06 -22.88
CA TYR A 52 -0.30 -0.30 -22.65
C TYR A 52 -0.99 -0.82 -23.90
N LEU A 53 -0.46 -1.92 -24.44
CA LEU A 53 -1.11 -2.65 -25.52
C LEU A 53 -2.44 -3.27 -25.07
N GLN A 54 -3.43 -3.17 -25.94
CA GLN A 54 -4.79 -3.65 -25.74
C GLN A 54 -5.39 -4.21 -27.03
N VAL A 55 -6.38 -5.09 -26.88
CA VAL A 55 -7.14 -5.68 -27.99
C VAL A 55 -8.64 -5.51 -27.73
N PHE A 56 -9.41 -5.26 -28.79
CA PHE A 56 -10.85 -5.13 -28.71
C PHE A 56 -11.52 -6.49 -28.95
N LEU A 57 -12.18 -7.03 -27.92
CA LEU A 57 -12.79 -8.35 -27.95
C LEU A 57 -14.31 -8.28 -27.82
N LYS A 58 -15.01 -9.17 -28.54
CA LYS A 58 -16.41 -9.50 -28.26
C LYS A 58 -16.45 -10.58 -27.19
N LEU A 59 -17.01 -10.27 -26.03
CA LEU A 59 -17.14 -11.20 -24.91
C LEU A 59 -18.32 -12.15 -25.12
N ASN A 60 -18.34 -13.25 -24.36
CA ASN A 60 -19.38 -14.27 -24.45
C ASN A 60 -20.79 -13.71 -24.16
N ASN A 61 -20.89 -12.67 -23.33
CA ASN A 61 -22.15 -11.97 -23.03
C ASN A 61 -22.61 -11.01 -24.14
N GLY A 62 -21.95 -11.00 -25.30
CA GLY A 62 -22.25 -10.13 -26.44
C GLY A 62 -21.65 -8.73 -26.37
N SER A 63 -21.21 -8.26 -25.19
CA SER A 63 -20.57 -6.96 -25.05
C SER A 63 -19.20 -6.91 -25.71
N LYS A 64 -18.78 -5.72 -26.16
CA LYS A 64 -17.46 -5.50 -26.75
C LYS A 64 -16.63 -4.62 -25.83
N LYS A 65 -15.41 -5.04 -25.50
CA LYS A 65 -14.54 -4.33 -24.56
C LYS A 65 -13.08 -4.40 -24.98
N TRP A 66 -12.34 -3.34 -24.65
CA TRP A 66 -10.89 -3.34 -24.69
C TRP A 66 -10.33 -4.16 -23.53
N ARG A 67 -9.38 -5.05 -23.82
CA ARG A 67 -8.65 -5.85 -22.84
C ARG A 67 -7.16 -5.59 -22.97
N LYS A 68 -6.51 -5.32 -21.83
CA LYS A 68 -5.06 -5.08 -21.75
C LYS A 68 -4.31 -6.41 -21.89
N ILE A 69 -3.27 -6.43 -22.72
CA ILE A 69 -2.55 -7.66 -23.07
C ILE A 69 -1.84 -8.26 -21.87
N HIS A 70 -1.08 -7.48 -21.10
CA HIS A 70 -0.43 -7.96 -19.89
C HIS A 70 -1.40 -8.62 -18.88
N ARG A 71 -2.66 -8.14 -18.79
CA ARG A 71 -3.66 -8.77 -17.89
C ARG A 71 -4.16 -10.10 -18.43
N LEU A 72 -4.35 -10.21 -19.75
CA LEU A 72 -4.73 -11.46 -20.39
C LEU A 72 -3.62 -12.52 -20.23
N VAL A 73 -2.37 -12.13 -20.45
CA VAL A 73 -1.21 -13.01 -20.27
C VAL A 73 -1.05 -13.41 -18.81
N ALA A 74 -0.94 -12.44 -17.89
CA ALA A 74 -0.76 -12.75 -16.47
C ALA A 74 -1.92 -13.58 -15.89
N GLY A 75 -3.16 -13.26 -16.25
CA GLY A 75 -4.34 -14.02 -15.81
C GLY A 75 -4.40 -15.44 -16.34
N ARG A 76 -3.73 -15.74 -17.46
CA ARG A 76 -3.67 -17.08 -18.03
C ARG A 76 -2.49 -17.89 -17.54
N PHE A 77 -1.31 -17.27 -17.40
CA PHE A 77 -0.04 -18.01 -17.24
C PHE A 77 0.61 -17.83 -15.87
N ILE A 78 0.17 -16.87 -15.05
CA ILE A 78 0.80 -16.54 -13.77
C ILE A 78 -0.22 -16.75 -12.64
N PRO A 79 -0.01 -17.74 -11.75
CA PRO A 79 -0.84 -17.92 -10.57
C PRO A 79 -0.86 -16.65 -9.71
N ASN A 80 -2.02 -16.35 -9.12
CA ASN A 80 -2.21 -15.21 -8.23
C ASN A 80 -2.81 -15.67 -6.88
N PRO A 81 -2.08 -16.46 -6.09
CA PRO A 81 -2.60 -17.02 -4.84
C PRO A 81 -2.95 -15.94 -3.80
N GLU A 82 -2.25 -14.81 -3.84
CA GLU A 82 -2.48 -13.66 -2.95
C GLU A 82 -3.59 -12.72 -3.44
N ASN A 83 -4.22 -13.02 -4.59
CA ASN A 83 -5.26 -12.20 -5.21
C ASN A 83 -4.86 -10.71 -5.37
N LYS A 84 -3.61 -10.47 -5.78
CA LYS A 84 -3.10 -9.11 -6.01
C LYS A 84 -3.82 -8.47 -7.21
N PRO A 85 -4.21 -7.19 -7.12
CA PRO A 85 -5.15 -6.59 -8.09
C PRO A 85 -4.51 -6.14 -9.42
N ASP A 86 -3.20 -5.86 -9.42
CA ASP A 86 -2.48 -5.22 -10.51
C ASP A 86 -1.37 -6.12 -11.07
N VAL A 87 -0.98 -5.88 -12.32
CA VAL A 87 0.12 -6.58 -12.99
C VAL A 87 1.22 -5.55 -13.28
N ASN A 88 2.45 -5.86 -12.88
CA ASN A 88 3.64 -5.06 -13.15
C ASN A 88 4.44 -5.64 -14.32
N HIS A 89 5.14 -4.77 -15.03
CA HIS A 89 6.19 -5.10 -16.00
C HIS A 89 7.54 -4.96 -15.30
N ARG A 90 8.28 -6.07 -15.13
CA ARG A 90 9.53 -6.11 -14.35
C ARG A 90 10.61 -5.20 -14.92
N ASP A 91 10.67 -5.08 -16.25
CA ASP A 91 11.59 -4.22 -16.98
C ASP A 91 11.11 -2.75 -17.12
N GLY A 92 9.88 -2.45 -16.68
CA GLY A 92 9.24 -1.14 -16.86
C GLY A 92 8.75 -0.85 -18.29
N ASN A 93 8.98 -1.73 -19.25
CA ASN A 93 8.53 -1.59 -20.63
C ASN A 93 7.13 -2.23 -20.81
N LYS A 94 6.13 -1.37 -21.00
CA LYS A 94 4.71 -1.77 -21.10
C LYS A 94 4.36 -2.53 -22.40
N GLU A 95 5.23 -2.51 -23.40
CA GLU A 95 5.08 -3.26 -24.65
C GLU A 95 5.59 -4.71 -24.52
N SER A 96 6.47 -4.98 -23.55
CA SER A 96 7.06 -6.28 -23.26
C SER A 96 6.08 -7.16 -22.48
N ASN A 97 5.11 -7.75 -23.17
CA ASN A 97 3.99 -8.49 -22.58
C ASN A 97 4.26 -10.00 -22.37
N GLY A 98 5.52 -10.43 -22.44
CA GLY A 98 5.89 -11.83 -22.21
C GLY A 98 5.67 -12.26 -20.77
N VAL A 99 5.23 -13.50 -20.56
CA VAL A 99 4.94 -14.07 -19.23
C VAL A 99 6.12 -13.91 -18.25
N ASN A 100 7.35 -13.99 -18.74
CA ASN A 100 8.58 -13.84 -17.95
C ASN A 100 8.80 -12.40 -17.44
N ASN A 101 8.22 -11.40 -18.10
CA ASN A 101 8.33 -9.99 -17.74
C ASN A 101 7.18 -9.50 -16.84
N LEU A 102 6.16 -10.33 -16.60
CA LEU A 102 4.98 -9.92 -15.85
C LEU A 102 4.97 -10.51 -14.43
N GLU A 103 4.36 -9.77 -13.50
CA GLU A 103 4.13 -10.24 -12.14
C GLU A 103 2.91 -9.58 -11.51
N TRP A 104 2.23 -10.29 -10.61
CA TRP A 104 1.12 -9.75 -9.85
C TRP A 104 1.64 -8.92 -8.67
N VAL A 105 1.10 -7.70 -8.50
CA VAL A 105 1.53 -6.73 -7.49
C VAL A 105 0.33 -6.01 -6.85
N THR A 106 0.55 -5.51 -5.65
CA THR A 106 -0.27 -4.47 -5.03
C THR A 106 0.17 -3.08 -5.53
N LYS A 107 -0.69 -2.08 -5.32
CA LYS A 107 -0.37 -0.68 -5.67
C LYS A 107 0.88 -0.15 -4.96
N SER A 108 1.10 -0.54 -3.71
CA SER A 108 2.26 -0.12 -2.92
C SER A 108 3.55 -0.75 -3.42
N GLU A 109 3.54 -2.04 -3.77
CA GLU A 109 4.65 -2.74 -4.41
C GLU A 109 4.99 -2.11 -5.77
N ASN A 110 3.99 -1.86 -6.62
CA ASN A 110 4.19 -1.24 -7.93
C ASN A 110 4.79 0.17 -7.82
N THR A 111 4.27 0.98 -6.90
CA THR A 111 4.79 2.33 -6.65
C THR A 111 6.24 2.27 -6.15
N ARG A 112 6.55 1.35 -5.24
CA ARG A 112 7.92 1.14 -4.74
C ARG A 112 8.86 0.72 -5.86
N HIS A 113 8.43 -0.21 -6.71
CA HIS A 113 9.18 -0.63 -7.89
C HIS A 113 9.46 0.56 -8.81
N ALA A 114 8.45 1.36 -9.14
CA ALA A 114 8.60 2.53 -10.01
C ALA A 114 9.59 3.58 -9.46
N TYR A 115 9.63 3.79 -8.14
CA TYR A 115 10.65 4.65 -7.53
C TYR A 115 12.04 4.00 -7.56
N ALA A 116 12.13 2.70 -7.26
CA ALA A 116 13.40 1.97 -7.24
C ALA A 116 14.05 1.90 -8.63
N THR A 117 13.25 1.81 -9.70
CA THR A 117 13.70 1.77 -11.09
C THR A 117 13.79 3.15 -11.74
N GLY A 118 13.43 4.22 -11.03
CA GLY A 118 13.48 5.59 -11.54
C GLY A 118 12.39 5.96 -12.55
N LEU A 119 11.41 5.08 -12.79
CA LEU A 119 10.20 5.38 -13.57
C LEU A 119 9.36 6.49 -12.93
N MET A 120 9.42 6.62 -11.60
CA MET A 120 8.85 7.73 -10.85
C MET A 120 9.93 8.49 -10.08
N LYS A 121 9.83 9.82 -10.07
CA LYS A 121 10.70 10.71 -9.30
C LYS A 121 9.90 11.48 -8.27
N ALA A 122 10.42 11.55 -7.04
CA ALA A 122 9.80 12.35 -6.00
C ALA A 122 10.02 13.83 -6.33
N LYS A 123 8.94 14.60 -6.44
CA LYS A 123 9.03 16.06 -6.60
C LYS A 123 9.60 16.66 -5.32
N ARG A 124 10.65 17.47 -5.46
CA ARG A 124 11.34 18.11 -4.34
C ARG A 124 11.56 19.59 -4.63
N GLY A 125 11.81 20.37 -3.58
CA GLY A 125 12.04 21.80 -3.72
C GLY A 125 10.90 22.48 -4.51
N PRO A 126 11.19 23.40 -5.43
CA PRO A 126 10.18 24.15 -6.19
C PRO A 126 9.16 23.31 -6.97
N GLU A 127 9.50 22.07 -7.35
CA GLU A 127 8.56 21.18 -8.06
C GLU A 127 7.47 20.61 -7.13
N HIS A 128 7.70 20.62 -5.82
CA HIS A 128 6.76 20.12 -4.85
C HIS A 128 5.63 21.14 -4.61
N HIS A 129 4.37 20.74 -4.75
CA HIS A 129 3.20 21.62 -4.64
C HIS A 129 3.04 22.36 -3.28
N LEU A 130 3.75 21.91 -2.24
CA LEU A 130 3.81 22.56 -0.92
C LEU A 130 5.07 23.40 -0.71
N TYR A 131 5.94 23.55 -1.72
CA TYR A 131 7.13 24.37 -1.58
C TYR A 131 6.78 25.83 -1.29
N GLY A 132 7.48 26.42 -0.32
CA GLY A 132 7.21 27.77 0.17
C GLY A 132 5.90 27.93 0.97
N LYS A 133 5.08 26.88 1.09
CA LYS A 133 3.83 26.93 1.86
C LYS A 133 4.08 26.54 3.31
N SER A 134 3.51 27.31 4.22
CA SER A 134 3.51 27.00 5.65
C SER A 134 2.11 26.61 6.09
N ALA A 135 2.01 25.60 6.96
CA ALA A 135 0.74 25.28 7.61
C ALA A 135 0.26 26.44 8.49
N SER A 136 -1.07 26.65 8.54
CA SER A 136 -1.68 27.67 9.40
C SER A 136 -1.41 27.37 10.88
N ALA A 137 -1.50 28.40 11.73
CA ALA A 137 -1.38 28.23 13.18
C ALA A 137 -2.41 27.22 13.72
N GLU A 138 -3.64 27.27 13.21
CA GLU A 138 -4.70 26.34 13.58
C GLU A 138 -4.36 24.88 13.22
N THR A 139 -3.86 24.63 12.00
CA THR A 139 -3.44 23.29 11.58
C THR A 139 -2.30 22.78 12.44
N LYS A 140 -1.31 23.64 12.75
CA LYS A 140 -0.20 23.29 13.65
C LYS A 140 -0.70 22.94 15.05
N ALA A 141 -1.67 23.69 15.58
CA ALA A 141 -2.27 23.41 16.89
C ALA A 141 -3.00 22.05 16.90
N LYS A 142 -3.81 21.77 15.88
CA LYS A 142 -4.50 20.47 15.72
C LYS A 142 -3.52 19.30 15.65
N MET A 143 -2.47 19.43 14.82
CA MET A 143 -1.42 18.42 14.71
C MET A 143 -0.65 18.22 16.02
N SER A 144 -0.41 19.29 16.78
CA SER A 144 0.24 19.22 18.10
C SER A 144 -0.63 18.49 19.11
N ALA A 145 -1.92 18.83 19.18
CA ALA A 145 -2.88 18.20 20.10
C ALA A 145 -2.99 16.68 19.88
N GLN A 146 -2.98 16.22 18.63
CA GLN A 146 -2.97 14.79 18.28
C GLN A 146 -1.66 14.06 18.68
N LYS A 147 -0.62 14.79 19.05
CA LYS A 147 0.69 14.25 19.43
C LYS A 147 1.04 14.56 20.89
N MET A 148 0.03 14.75 21.74
CA MET A 148 0.23 15.04 23.16
C MET A 148 -0.36 13.97 24.06
N GLY A 149 0.21 13.85 25.26
CA GLY A 149 -0.25 12.92 26.30
C GLY A 149 -0.36 11.48 25.79
N GLU A 150 -1.52 10.88 26.02
CA GLU A 150 -1.84 9.50 25.64
C GLU A 150 -1.83 9.26 24.12
N ASN A 151 -2.14 10.28 23.32
CA ASN A 151 -2.16 10.18 21.87
C ASN A 151 -0.76 10.17 21.23
N HIS A 152 0.28 10.46 22.01
CA HIS A 152 1.64 10.52 21.48
C HIS A 152 2.17 9.11 21.18
N PRO A 153 2.79 8.85 20.00
CA PRO A 153 3.30 7.51 19.64
C PRO A 153 4.35 6.93 20.60
N LYS A 154 4.97 7.77 21.44
CA LYS A 154 5.92 7.35 22.49
C LYS A 154 5.35 7.51 23.90
N PHE A 155 4.03 7.60 24.06
CA PHE A 155 3.39 7.59 25.37
C PHE A 155 3.75 6.28 26.09
N LYS A 156 4.14 6.36 27.36
CA LYS A 156 4.61 5.20 28.14
C LYS A 156 3.79 4.95 29.41
N GLY A 157 2.91 5.87 29.79
CA GLY A 157 2.17 5.79 31.05
C GLY A 157 1.96 7.13 31.73
N TRP A 158 1.22 7.10 32.84
CA TRP A 158 0.80 8.25 33.62
C TRP A 158 1.72 8.49 34.82
N TYR A 159 1.86 9.77 35.19
CA TYR A 159 2.60 10.23 36.36
C TYR A 159 1.61 10.55 37.46
N VAL A 160 1.65 9.78 38.54
CA VAL A 160 0.84 9.98 39.74
C VAL A 160 1.62 10.88 40.69
N THR A 161 0.94 11.90 41.21
CA THR A 161 1.47 12.84 42.20
C THR A 161 0.40 13.11 43.25
N PRO A 162 0.73 13.77 44.38
CA PRO A 162 -0.28 14.18 45.37
C PRO A 162 -1.39 15.09 44.82
N ALA A 163 -1.14 15.79 43.71
CA ALA A 163 -2.15 16.64 43.06
C ALA A 163 -2.99 15.90 42.01
N GLY A 164 -2.75 14.60 41.81
CA GLY A 164 -3.49 13.75 40.87
C GLY A 164 -2.61 13.07 39.81
N THR A 165 -3.28 12.50 38.81
CA THR A 165 -2.70 11.66 37.75
C THR A 165 -2.59 12.42 36.43
N PHE A 166 -1.42 12.37 35.79
CA PHE A 166 -1.12 13.17 34.59
C PHE A 166 -0.57 12.32 33.44
N ALA A 167 -1.08 12.55 32.22
CA ALA A 167 -0.58 11.91 31.00
C ALA A 167 0.81 12.41 30.53
N SER A 168 1.42 13.38 31.22
CA SER A 168 2.78 13.81 30.92
C SER A 168 3.45 14.45 32.15
N ALA A 169 4.76 14.25 32.27
CA ALA A 169 5.55 14.86 33.35
C ALA A 169 5.57 16.40 33.30
N PRO A 170 5.59 17.08 32.13
CA PRO A 170 5.44 18.52 32.08
C PRO A 170 4.11 19.02 32.64
N ALA A 171 2.99 18.32 32.36
CA ALA A 171 1.69 18.70 32.91
C ALA A 171 1.67 18.57 34.44
N ALA A 172 2.18 17.47 34.99
CA ALA A 172 2.34 17.30 36.43
C ALA A 172 3.24 18.38 37.05
N ALA A 173 4.36 18.70 36.39
CA ALA A 173 5.31 19.67 36.88
C ALA A 173 4.73 21.10 36.95
N GLN A 174 3.89 21.47 35.99
CA GLN A 174 3.20 22.76 35.99
C GLN A 174 2.26 22.90 37.19
N VAL A 175 1.49 21.85 37.52
CA VAL A 175 0.58 21.86 38.68
C VAL A 175 1.36 21.84 39.99
N MET A 176 2.42 21.04 40.06
CA MET A 176 3.24 20.89 41.27
C MET A 176 4.24 22.04 41.48
N GLY A 177 4.32 23.02 40.57
CA GLY A 177 5.27 24.12 40.65
C GLY A 177 6.74 23.68 40.60
N THR A 178 7.05 22.62 39.86
CA THR A 178 8.39 22.01 39.77
C THR A 178 8.81 21.78 38.32
N HIS A 179 9.90 21.03 38.10
CA HIS A 179 10.42 20.67 36.79
C HIS A 179 10.06 19.22 36.44
N ALA A 180 9.71 18.97 35.17
CA ALA A 180 9.35 17.65 34.66
C ALA A 180 10.40 16.56 34.97
N LYS A 181 11.70 16.90 34.98
CA LYS A 181 12.78 15.98 35.35
C LYS A 181 12.65 15.47 36.80
N GLN A 182 12.23 16.33 37.73
CA GLN A 182 12.02 15.94 39.12
C GLN A 182 10.81 15.01 39.25
N ILE A 183 9.69 15.33 38.58
CA ILE A 183 8.51 14.45 38.50
C ILE A 183 8.90 13.07 37.96
N ILE A 184 9.62 13.01 36.83
CA ILE A 184 10.07 11.74 36.25
C ILE A 184 10.92 10.95 37.26
N ARG A 185 11.84 11.61 37.96
CA ARG A 185 12.68 10.97 38.97
C ARG A 185 11.84 10.41 40.12
N TRP A 186 10.93 11.19 40.69
CA TRP A 186 10.12 10.75 41.83
C TRP A 186 9.17 9.61 41.48
N CYS A 187 8.43 9.74 40.38
CA CYS A 187 7.48 8.73 39.91
C CYS A 187 8.17 7.44 39.44
N LYS A 188 9.28 7.53 38.68
CA LYS A 188 9.92 6.32 38.10
C LYS A 188 10.95 5.64 38.99
N SER A 189 11.58 6.36 39.92
CA SER A 189 12.52 5.71 40.85
C SER A 189 11.81 4.98 41.99
N GLY A 190 10.53 5.26 42.22
CA GLY A 190 9.74 4.66 43.31
C GLY A 190 10.10 5.14 44.71
N LYS A 191 11.16 5.95 44.88
CA LYS A 191 11.64 6.42 46.19
C LYS A 191 10.66 7.30 46.94
N LYS A 192 9.69 7.90 46.23
CA LYS A 192 8.67 8.80 46.77
C LYS A 192 7.25 8.21 46.72
N ARG A 193 7.12 6.88 46.59
CA ARG A 193 5.81 6.20 46.62
C ARG A 193 5.03 6.50 47.89
N ALA A 194 5.71 6.51 49.05
CA ALA A 194 5.11 6.86 50.34
C ALA A 194 4.63 8.32 50.42
N GLU A 195 5.19 9.20 49.59
CA GLU A 195 4.79 10.61 49.46
C GLU A 195 3.72 10.81 48.37
N GLY A 196 3.14 9.74 47.81
CA GLY A 196 2.09 9.81 46.78
C GLY A 196 2.59 9.97 45.34
N TYR A 197 3.86 9.64 45.05
CA TYR A 197 4.40 9.67 43.69
C TYR A 197 4.56 8.28 43.09
N ASP A 198 3.98 8.05 41.92
CA ASP A 198 4.10 6.79 41.19
C ASP A 198 4.07 7.00 39.67
N PHE A 199 4.40 5.95 38.92
CA PHE A 199 4.28 5.88 37.48
C PHE A 199 3.47 4.64 37.08
N ILE A 200 2.34 4.87 36.42
CA ILE A 200 1.45 3.81 35.94
C ILE A 200 1.76 3.54 34.46
N PRO A 201 2.24 2.35 34.06
CA PRO A 201 2.54 2.03 32.67
C PRO A 201 1.30 2.08 31.76
N ALA A 202 1.50 2.40 30.47
CA ALA A 202 0.44 2.40 29.46
C ALA A 202 0.06 0.97 29.01
N THR A 203 -0.51 0.19 29.92
CA THR A 203 -1.15 -1.12 29.65
C THR A 203 -2.66 -1.02 29.82
N SER A 204 -3.42 -2.03 29.38
CA SER A 204 -4.87 -2.08 29.59
C SER A 204 -5.26 -1.99 31.07
N GLU A 205 -4.52 -2.68 31.94
CA GLU A 205 -4.67 -2.60 33.40
C GLU A 205 -4.21 -1.24 33.95
N GLY A 206 -3.11 -0.70 33.43
CA GLY A 206 -2.61 0.61 33.82
C GLY A 206 -3.58 1.74 33.49
N GLN A 207 -4.33 1.64 32.40
CA GLN A 207 -5.36 2.62 32.07
C GLN A 207 -6.50 2.62 33.10
N ALA A 208 -6.95 1.44 33.54
CA ALA A 208 -7.97 1.32 34.58
C ALA A 208 -7.48 1.88 35.93
N LEU A 209 -6.23 1.60 36.29
CA LEU A 209 -5.60 2.14 37.50
C LEU A 209 -5.43 3.66 37.45
N ALA A 210 -5.08 4.22 36.29
CA ALA A 210 -4.92 5.66 36.12
C ALA A 210 -6.26 6.43 36.19
N ILE A 211 -7.38 5.79 35.82
CA ILE A 211 -8.72 6.38 35.96
C ILE A 211 -9.19 6.35 37.43
N ALA A 212 -8.74 5.36 38.20
CA ALA A 212 -9.14 5.16 39.59
C ALA A 212 -8.30 5.93 40.63
N ALA A 213 -7.15 6.50 40.22
CA ALA A 213 -6.15 7.15 41.08
C ALA A 213 -6.14 8.67 40.90
#